data_AF-A0ABD0TAW2-F1
#
_entry.id   AF-A0ABD0TAW2-F1
#
_cell.length_a   1.000
_cell.length_b   1.000
_cell.length_c   1.000
_cell.angle_alpha   90.00
_cell.angle_beta   90.00
_cell.angle_gamma   90.00
#
_symmetry.space_group_name_H-M   'P 1'
#
loop_
_entity.id
_entity.type
_entity.pdbx_description
1 polymer ?
#
loop_
_entity_poly.entity_id
_entity_poly.type
_entity_poly.pdbx_seq_one_letter_code
_entity_poly.pdbx_strand_id
1 'polypeptide(L)'
;MDVNAKRDTSMTKIEKSVFFPRNAVSFFQTIMKVYSPTYYKFTDGLTIAAPTCKANEVYSDCVNGGCDARNCSQLGKPVPCVKIRPEACVKGCVCGDGYLRADNGTCIPVKECRK
;
A
#
# COMPACT_ATOMS: atom_id res chain seq x y z
N MET A 1 -34.22 12.16 -20.60
CA MET A 1 -33.40 11.31 -21.48
C MET A 1 -31.97 11.45 -20.98
N ASP A 2 -31.54 10.43 -20.26
CA ASP A 2 -30.21 10.21 -19.66
C ASP A 2 -29.08 10.41 -20.71
N VAL A 3 -27.83 10.75 -20.35
CA VAL A 3 -26.87 9.83 -19.71
C VAL A 3 -25.70 10.60 -19.05
N ASN A 4 -25.46 10.23 -17.78
CA ASN A 4 -24.29 10.42 -16.90
C ASN A 4 -23.00 9.87 -17.56
N ALA A 5 -21.76 10.30 -17.33
CA ALA A 5 -21.14 10.66 -16.07
C ALA A 5 -19.84 11.45 -16.31
N LYS A 6 -19.58 12.41 -15.44
CA LYS A 6 -18.42 13.31 -15.45
C LYS A 6 -17.14 12.59 -15.00
N ARG A 7 -16.07 12.90 -15.71
CA ARG A 7 -14.67 12.68 -15.33
C ARG A 7 -14.27 13.85 -14.42
N ASP A 8 -14.32 13.68 -13.10
CA ASP A 8 -13.87 14.70 -12.16
C ASP A 8 -12.44 14.42 -11.69
N THR A 9 -11.51 15.07 -12.36
CA THR A 9 -10.20 15.46 -11.86
C THR A 9 -10.37 16.51 -10.76
N SER A 10 -9.97 16.23 -9.53
CA SER A 10 -9.68 17.29 -8.56
C SER A 10 -8.58 16.89 -7.59
N MET A 11 -7.40 17.44 -7.84
CA MET A 11 -6.34 17.61 -6.87
C MET A 11 -5.87 19.05 -6.98
N THR A 12 -6.42 19.99 -6.20
CA THR A 12 -5.75 21.27 -5.88
C THR A 12 -6.43 22.04 -4.74
N LYS A 13 -5.62 22.31 -3.70
CA LYS A 13 -5.52 23.59 -2.96
C LYS A 13 -6.70 23.99 -2.04
N ILE A 14 -6.64 23.57 -0.78
CA ILE A 14 -7.36 24.25 0.31
C ILE A 14 -6.49 25.42 0.78
N GLU A 15 -6.97 26.63 0.57
CA GLU A 15 -6.33 27.85 1.05
C GLU A 15 -6.41 27.96 2.57
N LYS A 16 -5.28 28.38 3.14
CA LYS A 16 -5.02 28.55 4.57
C LYS A 16 -5.65 29.85 5.04
N SER A 17 -6.55 29.78 6.00
CA SER A 17 -6.78 30.88 6.93
C SER A 17 -7.26 30.34 8.27
N VAL A 18 -6.32 29.84 9.09
CA VAL A 18 -6.57 29.61 10.51
C VAL A 18 -5.88 30.74 11.27
N PHE A 19 -6.70 31.60 11.86
CA PHE A 19 -6.32 32.66 12.77
C PHE A 19 -5.80 32.03 14.08
N PHE A 20 -4.49 32.14 14.34
CA PHE A 20 -3.86 31.64 15.57
C PHE A 20 -3.63 32.80 16.55
N PRO A 21 -4.28 32.82 17.73
CA PRO A 21 -3.91 33.76 18.78
C PRO A 21 -2.54 33.40 19.36
N ARG A 22 -1.77 34.45 19.70
CA ARG A 22 -0.41 34.36 20.25
C ARG A 22 -0.43 33.77 21.66
N ASN A 23 0.54 32.88 21.91
CA ASN A 23 0.91 32.25 23.20
C ASN A 23 0.26 30.91 23.55
N ALA A 24 0.79 29.85 22.96
CA ALA A 24 0.99 28.56 23.65
C ALA A 24 2.03 27.74 22.89
N VAL A 25 3.31 28.01 23.15
CA VAL A 25 4.47 27.23 22.67
C VAL A 25 4.43 25.76 23.17
N SER A 26 3.41 25.38 23.95
CA SER A 26 3.15 24.02 24.47
C SER A 26 2.23 23.15 23.60
N PHE A 27 1.53 23.71 22.59
CA PHE A 27 0.54 22.92 21.82
C PHE A 27 1.10 22.23 20.57
N PHE A 28 2.28 22.66 20.09
CA PHE A 28 2.89 22.11 18.88
C PHE A 28 3.72 20.83 19.10
N GLN A 29 4.10 20.52 20.35
CA GLN A 29 4.91 19.31 20.63
C GLN A 29 4.05 18.06 20.85
N THR A 30 2.75 18.20 21.06
CA THR A 30 1.77 17.09 21.10
C THR A 30 1.43 16.57 19.70
N ILE A 31 1.39 17.44 18.68
CA ILE A 31 0.93 17.06 17.34
C ILE A 31 1.98 16.28 16.51
N MET A 32 3.27 16.45 16.76
CA MET A 32 4.33 15.72 16.03
C MET A 32 4.89 14.48 16.76
N LYS A 33 4.50 14.24 18.02
CA LYS A 33 4.74 12.94 18.70
C LYS A 33 3.53 11.99 18.64
N VAL A 34 2.37 12.45 18.14
CA VAL A 34 1.24 11.60 17.69
C VAL A 34 1.41 11.16 16.23
N TYR A 35 2.09 11.94 15.40
CA TYR A 35 2.46 11.53 14.04
C TYR A 35 3.77 10.73 14.02
N SER A 36 3.76 9.60 14.72
CA SER A 36 4.41 8.38 14.23
C SER A 36 3.33 7.29 14.15
N PRO A 37 2.51 7.26 13.09
CA PRO A 37 1.32 6.43 13.02
C PRO A 37 1.61 5.19 12.18
N THR A 38 2.27 4.17 12.73
CA THR A 38 2.41 2.89 11.97
C THR A 38 1.08 2.14 11.82
N TYR A 39 0.06 2.48 12.60
CA TYR A 39 -1.15 1.66 12.72
C TYR A 39 -2.15 2.41 13.61
N TYR A 40 -3.11 3.17 13.09
CA TYR A 40 -4.22 3.64 13.93
C TYR A 40 -5.08 2.43 14.32
N LYS A 41 -4.74 1.78 15.43
CA LYS A 41 -5.64 0.91 16.19
C LYS A 41 -6.56 1.79 17.03
N PHE A 42 -7.84 1.83 16.67
CA PHE A 42 -8.91 2.26 17.57
C PHE A 42 -9.97 1.16 17.58
N THR A 43 -10.07 0.47 18.71
CA THR A 43 -11.11 -0.51 19.03
C THR A 43 -12.36 0.24 19.46
N ASP A 44 -13.25 0.54 18.53
CA ASP A 44 -14.67 0.78 18.81
C ASP A 44 -15.51 0.48 17.56
N GLY A 45 -16.09 -0.73 17.55
CA GLY A 45 -17.38 -1.03 16.91
C GLY A 45 -17.53 -1.07 15.38
N LEU A 46 -16.60 -0.56 14.55
CA LEU A 46 -16.70 -0.69 13.08
C LEU A 46 -15.32 -0.80 12.41
N THR A 47 -14.77 -2.01 12.35
CA THR A 47 -13.51 -2.27 11.66
C THR A 47 -13.74 -2.46 10.16
N ILE A 48 -13.64 -1.38 9.37
CA ILE A 48 -13.30 -1.53 7.95
C ILE A 48 -11.81 -1.88 7.93
N ALA A 49 -11.52 -3.18 8.03
CA ALA A 49 -10.15 -3.67 7.97
C ALA A 49 -9.59 -3.33 6.59
N ALA A 50 -8.70 -2.33 6.51
CA ALA A 50 -7.83 -2.20 5.36
C ALA A 50 -7.13 -3.56 5.17
N PRO A 51 -7.00 -4.07 3.94
CA PRO A 51 -6.32 -5.34 3.69
C PRO A 51 -4.89 -5.25 4.25
N THR A 52 -4.67 -5.86 5.41
CA THR A 52 -3.37 -5.86 6.07
C THR A 52 -2.53 -6.96 5.44
N CYS A 53 -1.47 -6.57 4.75
CA CYS A 53 -0.48 -7.52 4.25
C CYS A 53 0.38 -8.07 5.39
N LYS A 54 0.96 -9.26 5.18
CA LYS A 54 1.84 -9.88 6.16
C LYS A 54 3.20 -9.15 6.20
N ALA A 55 4.08 -9.59 7.09
CA ALA A 55 5.44 -9.08 7.13
C ALA A 55 6.13 -9.24 5.76
N ASN A 56 6.86 -8.21 5.35
CA ASN A 56 7.58 -8.13 4.06
C ASN A 56 6.68 -8.19 2.82
N GLU A 57 5.39 -7.90 2.97
CA GLU A 57 4.45 -7.77 1.87
C GLU A 57 3.92 -6.33 1.74
N VAL A 58 3.61 -5.94 0.51
CA VAL A 58 3.05 -4.64 0.16
C VAL A 58 1.73 -4.87 -0.58
N TYR A 59 0.74 -4.03 -0.28
CA TYR A 59 -0.55 -4.08 -0.97
C TYR A 59 -0.40 -3.62 -2.42
N SER A 60 -1.05 -4.32 -3.34
CA SER A 60 -1.09 -4.00 -4.76
C SER A 60 -2.52 -4.16 -5.27
N ASP A 61 -2.93 -3.21 -6.11
CA ASP A 61 -4.21 -3.29 -6.83
C ASP A 61 -4.21 -4.34 -7.95
N CYS A 62 -3.06 -4.94 -8.30
CA CYS A 62 -2.96 -5.94 -9.36
C CYS A 62 -1.81 -6.94 -9.12
N VAL A 63 -2.07 -7.99 -8.34
CA VAL A 63 -1.05 -8.98 -7.96
C VAL A 63 -0.73 -9.99 -9.06
N ASN A 64 -1.65 -10.17 -10.01
CA ASN A 64 -1.55 -11.13 -11.12
C ASN A 64 -0.88 -10.55 -12.38
N GLY A 65 -0.39 -9.31 -12.32
CA GLY A 65 0.38 -8.67 -13.38
C GLY A 65 1.83 -8.37 -12.99
N GLY A 66 2.57 -7.80 -13.94
CA GLY A 66 3.94 -7.35 -13.75
C GLY A 66 4.97 -8.17 -14.52
N CYS A 67 6.24 -7.81 -14.35
CA CYS A 67 7.38 -8.41 -15.04
C CYS A 67 8.36 -9.13 -14.10
N ASP A 68 8.21 -8.91 -12.80
CA ASP A 68 9.19 -9.32 -11.82
C ASP A 68 8.92 -10.74 -11.30
N ALA A 69 9.99 -11.42 -10.88
CA ALA A 69 9.86 -12.65 -10.12
C ALA A 69 9.03 -12.39 -8.85
N ARG A 70 8.07 -13.28 -8.57
CA ARG A 70 7.21 -13.22 -7.37
C ARG A 70 7.55 -14.32 -6.37
N ASN A 71 8.14 -15.41 -6.84
CA ASN A 71 8.47 -16.60 -6.06
C ASN A 71 9.96 -16.95 -6.18
N CYS A 72 10.52 -17.57 -5.14
CA CYS A 72 11.91 -18.02 -5.16
C CYS A 72 12.20 -18.98 -6.33
N SER A 73 11.22 -19.80 -6.73
CA SER A 73 11.34 -20.74 -7.85
C SER A 73 11.58 -20.08 -9.22
N GLN A 74 11.32 -18.77 -9.33
CA GLN A 74 11.52 -17.94 -10.52
C GLN A 74 12.88 -17.22 -10.51
N LEU A 75 13.61 -17.23 -9.40
CA LEU A 75 14.87 -16.50 -9.27
C LEU A 75 15.89 -16.99 -10.30
N GLY A 76 16.45 -16.05 -11.07
CA GLY A 76 17.43 -16.34 -12.12
C GLY A 76 16.85 -16.98 -13.38
N LYS A 77 15.52 -17.09 -13.49
CA LYS A 77 14.82 -17.60 -14.67
C LYS A 77 14.11 -16.46 -15.40
N PRO A 78 13.90 -16.57 -16.72
CA PRO A 78 13.10 -15.59 -17.45
C PRO A 78 11.65 -15.63 -16.95
N VAL A 79 11.13 -14.47 -16.53
CA VAL A 79 9.73 -14.28 -16.14
C VAL A 79 9.02 -13.51 -17.24
N PRO A 80 7.89 -14.02 -17.77
CA PRO A 80 7.13 -13.29 -18.77
C PRO A 80 6.47 -12.05 -18.13
N CYS A 81 6.54 -10.92 -18.81
CA CYS A 81 5.75 -9.75 -18.47
C CYS A 81 4.27 -9.99 -18.76
N VAL A 82 3.43 -9.93 -17.73
CA VAL A 82 1.98 -10.10 -17.86
C VAL A 82 1.29 -8.76 -17.67
N LYS A 83 0.64 -8.27 -18.73
CA LYS A 83 -0.19 -7.06 -18.69
C LYS A 83 -1.66 -7.46 -18.54
N ILE A 84 -2.21 -7.21 -17.35
CA ILE A 84 -3.61 -7.48 -17.02
C ILE A 84 -4.44 -6.22 -17.28
N ARG A 85 -5.65 -6.39 -17.81
CA ARG A 85 -6.60 -5.28 -17.94
C ARG A 85 -7.05 -4.83 -16.53
N PRO A 86 -7.25 -3.52 -16.27
CA PRO A 86 -7.58 -3.04 -14.93
C PRO A 86 -8.77 -3.75 -14.27
N GLU A 87 -9.75 -4.19 -15.05
CA GLU A 87 -10.97 -4.85 -14.57
C GLU A 87 -10.74 -6.32 -14.18
N ALA A 88 -9.65 -6.93 -14.67
CA ALA A 88 -9.25 -8.31 -14.37
C ALA A 88 -8.11 -8.38 -13.34
N CYS A 89 -7.70 -7.23 -12.79
CA CYS A 89 -6.68 -7.17 -11.77
C CYS A 89 -7.20 -7.76 -10.45
N VAL A 90 -6.41 -8.67 -9.89
CA VAL A 90 -6.68 -9.23 -8.58
C VAL A 90 -5.97 -8.36 -7.56
N LYS A 91 -6.72 -7.75 -6.65
CA LYS A 91 -6.16 -6.97 -5.55
C LYS A 91 -5.62 -7.89 -4.45
N GLY A 92 -4.51 -7.53 -3.83
CA GLY A 92 -3.93 -8.34 -2.77
C GLY A 92 -2.52 -7.95 -2.38
N CYS A 93 -1.80 -8.87 -1.73
CA CYS A 93 -0.48 -8.63 -1.17
C CYS A 93 0.61 -9.36 -1.96
N VAL A 94 1.64 -8.61 -2.31
CA VAL A 94 2.83 -9.10 -3.01
C VAL A 94 4.05 -8.92 -2.12
N CYS A 95 5.08 -9.76 -2.27
CA CYS A 95 6.33 -9.52 -1.57
C CYS A 95 6.89 -8.15 -1.96
N GLY A 96 7.36 -7.40 -0.98
CA GLY A 96 7.99 -6.10 -1.21
C GLY A 96 9.33 -6.24 -1.95
N ASP A 97 9.87 -5.10 -2.37
CA ASP A 97 11.14 -5.05 -3.12
C ASP A 97 12.27 -5.76 -2.37
N GLY A 98 13.00 -6.63 -3.07
CA GLY A 98 14.08 -7.43 -2.49
C GLY A 98 13.63 -8.71 -1.75
N TYR A 99 12.33 -9.02 -1.75
CA TYR A 99 11.76 -10.24 -1.19
C TYR A 99 11.06 -11.08 -2.25
N LEU A 100 11.11 -12.40 -2.10
CA LEU A 100 10.38 -13.36 -2.93
C LEU A 100 9.61 -14.33 -2.05
N ARG A 101 8.49 -14.84 -2.57
CA ARG A 101 7.67 -15.81 -1.85
C ARG A 101 8.33 -17.19 -1.90
N ALA A 102 8.62 -17.75 -0.73
CA ALA A 102 9.09 -19.12 -0.58
C ALA A 102 7.92 -20.12 -0.71
N ASP A 103 8.23 -21.40 -0.83
CA ASP A 103 7.22 -22.47 -0.98
C ASP A 103 6.29 -22.60 0.23
N ASN A 104 6.75 -22.16 1.41
CA ASN A 104 5.93 -22.08 2.63
C ASN A 104 4.98 -20.87 2.65
N GLY A 105 4.95 -20.06 1.57
CA GLY A 105 4.10 -18.88 1.41
C GLY A 105 4.62 -17.60 2.07
N THR A 106 5.82 -17.60 2.67
CA THR A 106 6.40 -16.42 3.34
C THR A 106 7.29 -15.63 2.39
N CYS A 107 7.25 -14.30 2.47
CA CYS A 107 8.19 -13.44 1.76
C CYS A 107 9.52 -13.37 2.50
N ILE A 108 10.57 -13.92 1.89
CA ILE A 108 11.93 -13.95 2.43
C ILE A 108 12.87 -13.14 1.54
N PRO A 109 14.00 -12.62 2.07
CA PRO A 109 15.00 -11.92 1.25
C PRO A 109 15.44 -12.77 0.06
N VAL A 110 15.62 -12.16 -1.11
CA VAL A 110 16.06 -12.86 -2.34
C VAL A 110 17.32 -13.71 -2.11
N LYS A 111 18.24 -13.21 -1.28
CA LYS A 111 19.49 -13.89 -0.89
C LYS A 111 19.29 -15.20 -0.12
N GLU A 112 18.12 -15.40 0.48
CA GLU A 112 17.76 -16.61 1.24
C GLU A 112 16.97 -17.62 0.41
N CYS A 113 16.60 -17.29 -0.84
CA CYS A 113 16.04 -18.27 -1.76
C CYS A 113 17.07 -19.36 -2.05
N ARG A 114 16.73 -20.60 -1.70
CA ARG A 114 17.52 -21.78 -2.08
C ARG A 114 17.32 -22.02 -3.58
N LYS A 115 18.41 -22.30 -4.30
CA LYS A 115 18.39 -22.61 -5.75
C LYS A 115 18.04 -24.06 -6.01
#